data_AF-X1NFL6-F1
#
_entry.id   AF-X1NFL6-F1
#
_cell.length_a   1.000
_cell.length_b   1.000
_cell.length_c   1.000
_cell.angle_alpha   90.00
_cell.angle_beta   90.00
_cell.angle_gamma   90.00
#
_symmetry.space_group_name_H-M   'P 1'
#
loop_
_entity.id
_entity.type
_entity.pdbx_description
1 polymer ?
#
loop_
_entity_poly.entity_id
_entity_poly.type
_entity_poly.pdbx_seq_one_letter_code
_entity_poly.pdbx_strand_id
1 'polypeptide(L)'
;LSVGIVVQLSALVENKIGANDLLEEFKQHSAVADLLAQGELVEYSAHLIPVSGMAMMPALHTDGFLVAGDAAALILGTGLTLEGANFAVASGVAAAETVIRAKEMGDFSQKSLSYYPELLGESFV
;
A
#
# COMPACT_ATOMS: atom_id res chain seq x y z
N LEU A 1 5.40 -21.33 1.16
CA LEU A 1 4.04 -20.89 0.76
C LEU A 1 3.64 -19.77 1.68
N SER A 2 3.15 -18.64 1.16
CA SER A 2 2.60 -17.56 1.98
C SER A 2 1.07 -17.60 1.85
N VAL A 3 0.38 -17.69 2.98
CA VAL A 3 -1.09 -17.77 3.04
C VAL A 3 -1.58 -16.67 3.97
N GLY A 4 -2.61 -15.95 3.53
CA GLY A 4 -3.20 -14.87 4.29
C GLY A 4 -4.62 -14.58 3.84
N ILE A 5 -5.26 -13.72 4.61
CA ILE A 5 -6.58 -13.16 4.30
C ILE A 5 -6.47 -11.63 4.26
N VAL A 6 -7.33 -11.01 3.47
CA VAL A 6 -7.51 -9.55 3.46
C VAL A 6 -8.95 -9.28 3.91
N VAL A 7 -9.09 -8.46 4.95
CA VAL A 7 -10.39 -8.16 5.56
C VAL A 7 -10.49 -6.67 5.81
N GLN A 8 -11.67 -6.08 5.62
CA GLN A 8 -11.89 -4.70 6.01
C GLN A 8 -11.80 -4.55 7.53
N LEU A 9 -11.01 -3.58 7.99
CA LEU A 9 -10.82 -3.32 9.41
C LEU A 9 -12.14 -2.96 10.12
N SER A 10 -13.01 -2.20 9.47
CA SER A 10 -14.34 -1.86 9.98
C SER A 10 -15.17 -3.11 10.30
N ALA A 11 -15.16 -4.10 9.41
CA ALA A 11 -15.91 -5.35 9.59
C ALA A 11 -15.40 -6.15 10.80
N LEU A 12 -14.07 -6.19 11.02
CA LEU A 12 -13.49 -6.84 12.19
C LEU A 12 -13.93 -6.15 13.49
N VAL A 13 -13.93 -4.81 13.50
CA VAL A 13 -14.33 -4.00 14.67
C VAL A 13 -15.82 -4.17 14.98
N GLU A 14 -16.67 -4.07 13.95
CA GLU A 14 -18.13 -4.21 14.09
C GLU A 14 -18.54 -5.59 14.60
N ASN A 15 -17.91 -6.65 14.08
CA ASN A 15 -18.23 -8.02 14.47
C ASN A 15 -17.45 -8.51 15.69
N LYS A 16 -16.47 -7.74 16.18
CA LYS A 16 -15.58 -8.09 17.30
C LYS A 16 -14.85 -9.42 17.09
N ILE A 17 -14.39 -9.67 15.86
CA ILE A 17 -13.67 -10.88 15.48
C ILE A 17 -12.19 -10.56 15.28
N GLY A 18 -11.30 -11.42 15.77
CA GLY A 18 -9.87 -11.32 15.52
C GLY A 18 -9.50 -11.72 14.09
N ALA A 19 -8.63 -10.95 13.45
CA ALA A 19 -8.11 -11.32 12.12
C ALA A 19 -7.36 -12.67 12.15
N ASN A 20 -6.72 -13.02 13.27
CA ASN A 20 -6.04 -14.30 13.44
C ASN A 20 -7.04 -15.48 13.48
N ASP A 21 -8.17 -15.32 14.17
CA ASP A 21 -9.20 -16.37 14.25
C ASP A 21 -9.73 -16.72 12.86
N LEU A 22 -9.99 -15.69 12.03
CA LEU A 22 -10.42 -15.88 10.64
C LEU A 22 -9.36 -16.56 9.77
N LEU A 23 -8.07 -16.27 9.99
CA LEU A 23 -6.98 -16.92 9.26
C LEU A 23 -6.88 -18.40 9.63
N GLU A 24 -7.01 -18.73 10.92
CA GLU A 24 -7.00 -20.11 11.38
C GLU A 24 -8.21 -20.90 10.87
N GLU A 25 -9.40 -20.28 10.84
CA GLU A 25 -10.58 -20.88 10.22
C GLU A 25 -10.38 -21.09 8.71
N PHE A 26 -9.82 -20.10 7.99
CA PHE A 26 -9.53 -20.20 6.56
C PHE A 26 -8.54 -21.33 6.25
N LYS A 27 -7.50 -21.51 7.08
CA LYS A 27 -6.53 -22.60 6.93
C LYS A 27 -7.15 -23.99 7.09
N GLN A 28 -8.26 -24.11 7.81
CA GLN A 28 -9.00 -25.37 8.00
C GLN A 28 -9.99 -25.66 6.85
N HIS A 29 -10.25 -24.70 5.97
CA HIS A 29 -11.15 -24.89 4.84
C HIS A 29 -10.65 -26.01 3.92
N SER A 30 -11.53 -26.89 3.45
CA SER A 30 -11.17 -28.09 2.68
C SER A 30 -10.35 -27.79 1.41
N ALA A 31 -10.59 -26.63 0.77
CA ALA A 31 -9.83 -26.18 -0.39
C ALA A 31 -8.39 -25.72 -0.08
N VAL A 32 -8.04 -25.53 1.20
CA VAL A 32 -6.75 -24.97 1.65
C VAL A 32 -5.99 -25.97 2.52
N ALA A 33 -6.67 -26.69 3.41
CA ALA A 33 -6.06 -27.55 4.42
C ALA A 33 -5.05 -28.56 3.83
N ASP A 34 -5.40 -29.21 2.72
CA ASP A 34 -4.55 -30.19 2.05
C ASP A 34 -3.28 -29.55 1.46
N LEU A 35 -3.34 -28.28 1.04
CA LEU A 35 -2.18 -27.52 0.53
C LEU A 35 -1.18 -27.18 1.64
N LEU A 36 -1.64 -27.17 2.90
CA LEU A 36 -0.83 -26.86 4.08
C LEU A 36 -0.41 -28.10 4.86
N ALA A 37 -0.89 -29.29 4.47
CA ALA A 37 -0.58 -30.53 5.13
C ALA A 37 0.95 -30.72 5.21
N GLN A 38 1.46 -31.05 6.40
CA GLN A 38 2.90 -31.22 6.70
C GLN A 38 3.75 -29.92 6.62
N GLY A 39 3.14 -28.77 6.34
CA GLY A 39 3.81 -27.48 6.45
C GLY A 39 4.01 -27.06 7.91
N GLU A 40 5.06 -26.28 8.17
CA GLU A 40 5.29 -25.64 9.45
C GLU A 40 5.15 -24.11 9.33
N LEU A 41 4.66 -23.47 10.40
CA LEU A 41 4.58 -22.02 10.47
C LEU A 41 5.98 -21.46 10.72
N VAL A 42 6.53 -20.74 9.74
CA VAL A 42 7.84 -20.08 9.86
C VAL A 42 7.71 -18.64 10.36
N GLU A 43 6.67 -17.93 9.95
CA GLU A 43 6.45 -16.52 10.29
C GLU A 43 4.95 -16.17 10.29
N TYR A 44 4.57 -15.25 11.19
CA TYR A 44 3.25 -14.63 11.23
C TYR A 44 3.39 -13.12 11.27
N SER A 45 2.68 -12.43 10.37
CA SER A 45 2.67 -10.97 10.28
C SER A 45 1.28 -10.45 9.91
N ALA A 46 1.00 -9.19 10.28
CA ALA A 46 -0.18 -8.46 9.84
C ALA A 46 0.22 -7.06 9.36
N HIS A 47 -0.52 -6.53 8.38
CA HIS A 47 -0.27 -5.19 7.83
C HIS A 47 -1.60 -4.49 7.50
N LEU A 48 -1.61 -3.17 7.58
CA LEU A 48 -2.74 -2.36 7.14
C LEU A 48 -2.55 -1.94 5.70
N ILE A 49 -3.62 -2.01 4.92
CA ILE A 49 -3.66 -1.58 3.53
C ILE A 49 -4.58 -0.35 3.46
N PRO A 50 -4.10 0.82 3.00
CA PRO A 50 -4.99 1.96 2.72
C PRO A 50 -5.97 1.60 1.59
N VAL A 51 -7.27 1.67 1.88
CA VAL A 51 -8.36 1.24 0.95
C VAL A 51 -9.41 2.31 0.69
N SER A 52 -9.27 3.51 1.25
CA SER A 52 -10.25 4.60 1.09
C SER A 52 -10.08 5.41 -0.20
N GLY A 53 -9.19 4.96 -1.10
CA GLY A 53 -8.91 5.59 -2.38
C GLY A 53 -8.47 7.05 -2.24
N MET A 54 -8.87 7.87 -3.21
CA MET A 54 -8.50 9.30 -3.28
C MET A 54 -8.90 10.12 -2.04
N ALA A 55 -9.91 9.71 -1.29
CA ALA A 55 -10.34 10.41 -0.08
C ALA A 55 -9.32 10.34 1.07
N MET A 56 -8.42 9.36 1.04
CA MET A 56 -7.33 9.19 2.03
C MET A 56 -6.00 9.74 1.53
N MET A 57 -5.91 10.15 0.26
CA MET A 57 -4.68 10.68 -0.31
C MET A 57 -4.33 12.02 0.36
N PRO A 58 -3.16 12.13 1.02
CA PRO A 58 -2.73 13.38 1.64
C PRO A 58 -2.22 14.37 0.58
N ALA A 59 -1.80 15.55 1.03
CA ALA A 59 -0.93 16.38 0.20
C ALA A 59 0.36 15.61 -0.10
N LEU A 60 0.65 15.41 -1.39
CA LEU A 60 1.77 14.59 -1.85
C LEU A 60 3.12 15.30 -1.74
N HIS A 61 3.10 16.63 -1.60
CA HIS A 61 4.30 17.46 -1.48
C HIS A 61 4.04 18.74 -0.68
N THR A 62 5.09 19.24 -0.05
CA THR A 62 5.18 20.58 0.55
C THR A 62 6.64 21.04 0.53
N ASP A 63 6.97 22.21 1.07
CA ASP A 63 8.36 22.70 1.13
C ASP A 63 9.32 21.65 1.72
N GLY A 64 10.26 21.18 0.92
CA GLY A 64 11.28 20.20 1.30
C GLY A 64 10.78 18.78 1.57
N PHE A 65 9.53 18.44 1.23
CA PHE A 65 8.92 17.16 1.62
C PHE A 65 8.05 16.55 0.52
N LEU A 66 8.16 15.23 0.33
CA LEU A 66 7.38 14.41 -0.61
C LEU A 66 6.82 13.18 0.12
N VAL A 67 5.65 12.68 -0.31
CA VAL A 67 5.00 11.49 0.23
C VAL A 67 4.81 10.46 -0.88
N ALA A 68 5.23 9.21 -0.67
CA ALA A 68 5.17 8.13 -1.67
C ALA A 68 4.63 6.82 -1.06
N GLY A 69 4.25 5.87 -1.94
CA GLY A 69 3.74 4.54 -1.57
C GLY A 69 2.52 4.58 -0.64
N ASP A 70 2.45 3.65 0.31
CA ASP A 70 1.33 3.51 1.25
C ASP A 70 1.07 4.78 2.08
N ALA A 71 2.11 5.56 2.39
CA ALA A 71 1.95 6.83 3.09
C ALA A 71 1.19 7.87 2.26
N ALA A 72 1.28 7.77 0.93
CA ALA A 72 0.51 8.57 -0.03
C ALA A 72 -0.84 7.93 -0.36
N ALA A 73 -1.22 6.83 0.29
CA ALA A 73 -2.40 6.03 -0.01
C ALA A 73 -2.46 5.52 -1.46
N LEU A 74 -1.29 5.31 -2.07
CA LEU A 74 -1.18 4.83 -3.46
C LEU A 74 -1.31 3.30 -3.50
N ILE A 75 -2.55 2.83 -3.41
CA ILE A 75 -2.92 1.41 -3.55
C ILE A 75 -4.20 1.29 -4.35
N LEU A 76 -4.23 0.36 -5.30
CA LEU A 76 -5.43 -0.09 -5.97
C LEU A 76 -5.90 -1.41 -5.34
N GLY A 77 -6.90 -1.32 -4.44
CA GLY A 77 -7.54 -2.46 -3.81
C GLY A 77 -9.00 -2.60 -4.24
N THR A 78 -9.28 -3.37 -5.30
CA THR A 78 -10.66 -3.63 -5.79
C THR A 78 -11.28 -4.89 -5.16
N GLY A 79 -10.59 -5.53 -4.22
CA GLY A 79 -10.96 -6.81 -3.62
C GLY A 79 -10.59 -8.03 -4.48
N LEU A 80 -10.58 -7.88 -5.81
CA LEU A 80 -10.05 -8.88 -6.75
C LEU A 80 -8.59 -8.60 -7.11
N THR A 81 -8.28 -7.33 -7.34
CA THR A 81 -6.92 -6.86 -7.62
C THR A 81 -6.41 -6.10 -6.41
N LEU A 82 -5.18 -6.40 -6.02
CA LEU A 82 -4.45 -5.67 -5.00
C LEU A 82 -3.07 -5.28 -5.56
N GLU A 83 -2.97 -4.03 -5.99
CA GLU A 83 -1.74 -3.42 -6.50
C GLU A 83 -1.30 -2.31 -5.56
N GLY A 84 -0.05 -2.36 -5.12
CA GLY A 84 0.51 -1.37 -4.19
C GLY A 84 2.02 -1.33 -4.30
N ALA A 85 2.69 -2.47 -4.42
CA ALA A 85 4.13 -2.53 -4.62
C ALA A 85 4.58 -1.81 -5.91
N ASN A 86 3.83 -1.97 -7.00
CA ASN A 86 4.09 -1.25 -8.26
C ASN A 86 3.91 0.27 -8.11
N PHE A 87 2.85 0.72 -7.42
CA PHE A 87 2.62 2.14 -7.16
C PHE A 87 3.66 2.73 -6.20
N ALA A 88 4.07 1.99 -5.18
CA ALA A 88 5.14 2.40 -4.26
C ALA A 88 6.48 2.57 -4.98
N VAL A 89 6.84 1.63 -5.86
CA VAL A 89 8.07 1.75 -6.66
C VAL A 89 7.98 2.92 -7.63
N ALA A 90 6.89 3.03 -8.40
CA ALA A 90 6.73 4.10 -9.39
C ALA A 90 6.70 5.50 -8.74
N SER A 91 5.98 5.66 -7.62
CA SER A 91 5.97 6.91 -6.86
C SER A 91 7.33 7.23 -6.23
N GLY A 92 8.09 6.23 -5.78
CA GLY A 92 9.47 6.42 -5.35
C GLY A 92 10.38 6.94 -6.46
N VAL A 93 10.24 6.43 -7.68
CA VAL A 93 10.98 6.91 -8.86
C VAL A 93 10.61 8.36 -9.19
N ALA A 94 9.32 8.67 -9.29
CA ALA A 94 8.85 10.03 -9.55
C ALA A 94 9.31 11.03 -8.48
N ALA A 95 9.32 10.61 -7.20
CA ALA A 95 9.82 11.43 -6.11
C ALA A 95 11.34 11.69 -6.24
N ALA A 96 12.12 10.67 -6.60
CA ALA A 96 13.55 10.80 -6.82
C ALA A 96 13.87 11.75 -7.98
N GLU A 97 13.17 11.63 -9.12
CA GLU A 97 13.33 12.54 -10.26
C GLU A 97 13.01 13.99 -9.88
N THR A 98 11.95 14.19 -9.11
CA THR A 98 11.58 15.52 -8.59
C THR A 98 12.68 16.10 -7.71
N VAL A 99 13.24 15.30 -6.80
CA VAL A 99 14.33 15.75 -5.91
C VAL A 99 15.61 16.06 -6.69
N ILE A 100 15.96 15.28 -7.71
CA ILE A 100 17.11 15.54 -8.57
C ILE A 100 16.94 16.89 -9.29
N ARG A 101 15.78 17.13 -9.90
CA ARG A 101 15.46 18.41 -10.55
C ARG A 101 15.49 19.59 -9.58
N ALA A 102 14.87 19.45 -8.41
CA ALA A 102 14.87 20.48 -7.37
C ALA A 102 16.29 20.84 -6.92
N LYS A 103 17.17 19.83 -6.78
CA LYS A 103 18.57 20.01 -6.43
C LYS A 103 19.36 20.76 -7.51
N GLU A 104 19.13 20.47 -8.79
CA GLU A 104 19.76 21.19 -9.91
C GLU A 104 19.35 22.67 -9.96
N MET A 105 18.08 22.95 -9.61
CA MET A 105 17.54 24.30 -9.55
C MET A 105 17.89 25.04 -8.24
N GLY A 106 18.33 24.31 -7.20
CA GLY A 106 18.53 24.86 -5.86
C GLY A 106 17.23 25.31 -5.17
N ASP A 107 16.08 24.77 -5.59
CA ASP A 107 14.75 25.18 -5.12
C ASP A 107 13.94 23.94 -4.69
N PHE A 108 13.73 23.80 -3.38
CA PHE A 108 12.91 22.75 -2.78
C PHE A 108 11.57 23.27 -2.27
N SER A 109 11.12 24.43 -2.75
CA SER A 109 9.81 24.97 -2.41
C SER A 109 8.68 24.06 -2.88
N GLN A 110 7.51 24.21 -2.27
CA GLN A 110 6.29 23.51 -2.69
C GLN A 110 6.01 23.66 -4.19
N LYS A 111 6.34 24.83 -4.77
CA LYS A 111 6.17 25.12 -6.20
C LYS A 111 7.11 24.29 -7.07
N SER A 112 8.38 24.15 -6.68
CA SER A 112 9.34 23.32 -7.42
C SER A 112 8.97 21.84 -7.32
N LEU A 113 8.54 21.43 -6.13
CA LEU A 113 8.15 20.04 -5.84
C LEU A 113 6.78 19.64 -6.41
N SER A 114 5.99 20.58 -6.97
CA SER A 114 4.74 20.23 -7.67
C SER A 114 4.98 19.41 -8.94
N TYR A 115 6.23 19.29 -9.39
CA TYR A 115 6.58 18.37 -10.47
C TYR A 115 6.32 16.90 -10.11
N TYR A 116 6.33 16.54 -8.82
CA TYR A 116 6.05 15.18 -8.38
C TYR A 116 4.64 14.69 -8.73
N PRO A 117 3.54 15.37 -8.34
CA PRO A 117 2.20 14.96 -8.76
C PRO A 117 1.97 15.07 -10.28
N GLU A 118 2.70 15.94 -10.99
CA GLU A 118 2.67 15.97 -12.47
C GLU A 118 3.21 14.66 -13.04
N LEU A 119 4.39 14.19 -12.59
CA LEU A 119 4.95 12.90 -12.99
C LEU A 119 4.05 11.72 -12.66
N LEU A 120 3.41 11.74 -11.48
CA LEU A 120 2.45 10.69 -11.12
C LEU A 120 1.27 10.67 -12.09
N GLY A 121 0.68 11.83 -12.41
CA GLY A 121 -0.44 11.93 -13.34
C GLY A 121 -0.13 11.57 -14.79
N GLU A 122 1.15 11.60 -15.19
CA GLU A 122 1.62 11.11 -16.49
C GLU A 122 1.95 9.60 -16.48
N SER A 123 1.91 8.97 -15.32
CA SER A 123 2.21 7.56 -15.12
C SER A 123 0.95 6.68 -15.00
N PHE A 124 1.13 5.42 -14.67
CA PHE A 124 0.03 4.48 -14.41
C PHE A 124 -0.46 4.51 -12.95
N VAL A 125 0.17 5.31 -12.10
CA VAL A 125 -0.14 5.49 -10.67
C VAL A 125 -1.41 6.32 -10.50
#